data_AF-A0AAE3I834-F1
#
_entry.id   AF-A0AAE3I834-F1
#
_cell.length_a   1.000
_cell.length_b   1.000
_cell.length_c   1.000
_cell.angle_alpha   90.00
_cell.angle_beta   90.00
_cell.angle_gamma   90.00
#
_symmetry.space_group_name_H-M   'P 1'
#
loop_
_entity.id
_entity.type
_entity.pdbx_description
1 polymer ?
#
loop_
_entity_poly.entity_id
_entity_poly.type
_entity_poly.pdbx_seq_one_letter_code
_entity_poly.pdbx_strand_id
1 'polypeptide(L)'
;MSPSTHTVLVEIVEETPTGDAVSKRRLAESLAVPETALDPALEKLRECEFIEATEEGYRPTTTTREVLALDVDFDDILVLDVVDDDTTDAVDE
;
A
#
# COMPACT_ATOMS: atom_id res chain seq x y z
N MET A 1 -0.57 -17.51 2.77
CA MET A 1 -0.73 -16.66 1.57
C MET A 1 -0.44 -15.23 2.00
N SER A 2 0.15 -14.41 1.14
CA SER A 2 0.35 -12.98 1.44
C SER A 2 -0.94 -12.22 1.08
N PRO A 3 -1.38 -11.27 1.91
CA PRO A 3 -2.55 -10.45 1.61
C PRO A 3 -2.29 -9.54 0.40
N SER A 4 -3.36 -9.13 -0.27
CA SER A 4 -3.27 -8.15 -1.36
C SER A 4 -2.89 -6.77 -0.82
N THR A 5 -2.31 -5.92 -1.68
CA THR A 5 -1.96 -4.54 -1.32
C THR A 5 -3.20 -3.75 -0.89
N HIS A 6 -4.31 -3.93 -1.60
CA HIS A 6 -5.60 -3.31 -1.26
C HIS A 6 -6.09 -3.75 0.14
N THR A 7 -6.05 -5.05 0.44
CA THR A 7 -6.46 -5.57 1.77
C THR A 7 -5.64 -4.93 2.89
N VAL A 8 -4.31 -4.81 2.72
CA VAL A 8 -3.45 -4.19 3.72
C VAL A 8 -3.76 -2.70 3.90
N LEU A 9 -4.05 -1.99 2.81
CA LEU A 9 -4.39 -0.57 2.85
C LEU A 9 -5.72 -0.30 3.57
N VAL A 10 -6.75 -1.08 3.24
CA VAL A 10 -8.06 -1.00 3.90
C VAL A 10 -7.91 -1.24 5.39
N GLU A 11 -7.19 -2.29 5.79
CA GLU A 11 -6.94 -2.60 7.19
C GLU A 11 -6.22 -1.45 7.92
N ILE A 12 -5.22 -0.84 7.28
CA ILE A 12 -4.53 0.33 7.86
C ILE A 12 -5.52 1.47 8.10
N VAL A 13 -6.43 1.75 7.17
CA VAL A 13 -7.43 2.81 7.36
C VAL A 13 -8.45 2.46 8.44
N GLU A 14 -8.90 1.21 8.50
CA GLU A 14 -9.84 0.73 9.52
C GLU A 14 -9.24 0.78 10.93
N GLU A 15 -7.97 0.40 11.10
CA GLU A 15 -7.26 0.46 12.38
C GLU A 15 -6.84 1.88 12.78
N THR A 16 -6.92 2.86 11.87
CA THR A 16 -6.48 4.25 12.08
C THR A 16 -7.59 5.29 11.83
N PRO A 17 -8.77 5.18 12.47
CA PRO A 17 -9.92 6.06 12.19
C PRO A 17 -9.61 7.54 12.49
N THR A 18 -8.76 7.78 13.49
CA THR A 18 -8.30 9.10 13.94
C THR A 18 -7.06 9.60 13.20
N GLY A 19 -6.37 8.72 12.46
CA GLY A 19 -5.12 9.04 11.74
C GLY A 19 -3.84 8.75 12.53
N ASP A 20 -3.96 8.10 13.68
CA ASP A 20 -2.81 7.57 14.40
C ASP A 20 -2.13 6.46 13.60
N ALA A 21 -0.86 6.16 13.88
CA ALA A 21 -0.15 5.09 13.19
C ALA A 21 -0.53 3.72 13.76
N VAL A 22 -0.63 2.70 12.90
CA VAL A 22 -0.84 1.31 13.28
C VAL A 22 0.46 0.51 13.11
N SER A 23 0.86 -0.20 14.16
CA SER A 23 2.06 -1.04 14.12
C SER A 23 1.89 -2.23 13.18
N LYS A 24 2.99 -2.66 12.56
CA LYS A 24 3.04 -3.85 11.69
C LYS A 24 2.50 -5.11 12.37
N ARG A 25 2.80 -5.26 13.66
CA ARG A 25 2.32 -6.36 14.49
C ARG A 25 0.79 -6.37 14.59
N ARG A 26 0.19 -5.20 14.85
CA ARG A 26 -1.27 -5.05 14.92
C ARG A 26 -1.95 -5.46 13.62
N LEU A 27 -1.40 -5.00 12.49
CA LEU A 27 -1.88 -5.38 11.15
C LEU A 27 -1.80 -6.89 10.93
N ALA A 28 -0.67 -7.51 11.31
CA ALA A 28 -0.47 -8.95 11.17
C ALA A 28 -1.45 -9.75 12.03
N GLU A 29 -1.70 -9.29 13.26
CA GLU A 29 -2.70 -9.87 14.16
C GLU A 29 -4.12 -9.75 13.60
N SER A 30 -4.49 -8.58 13.07
CA SER A 30 -5.83 -8.35 12.49
C SER A 30 -6.08 -9.20 11.25
N LEU A 31 -5.10 -9.23 10.33
CA LEU A 31 -5.17 -9.98 9.09
C LEU A 31 -4.90 -11.48 9.26
N ALA A 32 -4.57 -11.94 10.49
CA ALA A 32 -4.18 -13.31 10.80
C ALA A 32 -3.06 -13.87 9.88
N VAL A 33 -2.08 -13.02 9.56
CA VAL A 33 -0.92 -13.35 8.72
C VAL A 33 0.39 -13.08 9.46
N PRO A 34 1.51 -13.70 9.07
CA PRO A 34 2.81 -13.32 9.64
C PRO A 34 3.20 -11.91 9.21
N GLU A 35 3.91 -11.17 10.06
CA GLU A 35 4.41 -9.82 9.76
C GLU A 35 5.22 -9.80 8.45
N THR A 36 5.99 -10.85 8.17
CA THR A 36 6.79 -10.95 6.95
C THR A 36 5.97 -11.02 5.66
N ALA A 37 4.70 -11.40 5.73
CA ALA A 37 3.80 -11.40 4.58
C ALA A 37 3.29 -9.99 4.23
N LEU A 38 3.43 -9.02 5.14
CA LEU A 38 3.01 -7.64 4.92
C LEU A 38 4.07 -6.78 4.24
N ASP A 39 5.36 -7.14 4.37
CA ASP A 39 6.47 -6.39 3.79
C ASP A 39 6.27 -5.98 2.32
N PRO A 40 5.92 -6.90 1.38
CA PRO A 40 5.78 -6.52 -0.03
C PRO A 40 4.61 -5.55 -0.27
N ALA A 41 3.55 -5.62 0.52
CA ALA A 41 2.42 -4.70 0.40
C ALA A 41 2.76 -3.33 1.02
N LEU A 42 3.40 -3.31 2.19
CA LEU A 42 3.80 -2.09 2.88
C LEU A 42 4.86 -1.31 2.12
N GLU A 43 5.79 -2.01 1.46
CA GLU A 43 6.79 -1.39 0.59
C GLU A 43 6.14 -0.67 -0.58
N LYS A 44 5.29 -1.38 -1.35
CA LYS A 44 4.54 -0.79 -2.47
C LYS A 44 3.68 0.40 -2.06
N LEU A 45 2.93 0.27 -0.96
CA LEU A 45 2.08 1.35 -0.47
C LEU A 45 2.89 2.59 -0.07
N ARG A 46 4.12 2.40 0.40
CA ARG A 46 5.02 3.50 0.73
C ARG A 46 5.62 4.12 -0.53
N GLU A 47 6.00 3.31 -1.52
CA GLU A 47 6.50 3.79 -2.81
C GLU A 47 5.46 4.64 -3.55
N CYS A 48 4.20 4.22 -3.52
CA CYS A 48 3.09 4.97 -4.11
C CYS A 48 2.52 6.08 -3.20
N GLU A 49 3.21 6.45 -2.11
CA GLU A 49 2.82 7.51 -1.17
C GLU A 49 1.41 7.36 -0.56
N PHE A 50 0.89 6.14 -0.48
CA PHE A 50 -0.39 5.84 0.14
C PHE A 50 -0.28 5.70 1.67
N ILE A 51 0.89 5.31 2.17
CA ILE A 51 1.15 5.25 3.60
C ILE A 51 2.47 5.94 3.95
N GLU A 52 2.51 6.50 5.15
CA GLU A 52 3.73 7.00 5.76
C GLU A 52 4.18 6.04 6.87
N ALA A 53 5.47 5.70 6.86
CA ALA A 53 6.11 5.00 7.97
C ALA A 53 6.49 6.01 9.07
N THR A 54 6.08 5.74 10.29
CA THR A 54 6.39 6.52 11.50
C THR A 54 7.15 5.65 12.50
N GLU A 55 7.59 6.24 13.61
CA GLU A 55 8.22 5.49 14.71
C GLU A 55 7.25 4.49 15.37
N GLU A 56 5.94 4.73 15.24
CA GLU A 56 4.88 3.93 15.86
C GLU A 56 4.26 2.90 14.90
N GLY A 57 4.52 3.01 13.59
CA GLY A 57 4.01 2.08 12.60
C GLY A 57 3.75 2.72 11.24
N TYR A 58 2.56 2.50 10.69
CA TYR A 58 2.14 3.01 9.40
C TYR A 58 0.86 3.80 9.56
N ARG A 59 0.79 4.97 8.91
CA ARG A 59 -0.45 5.74 8.83
C ARG A 59 -0.83 5.98 7.38
N PRO A 60 -2.13 6.00 7.04
CA PRO A 60 -2.56 6.36 5.70
C PRO A 60 -2.34 7.85 5.45
N THR A 61 -1.96 8.20 4.23
CA THR A 61 -1.90 9.61 3.79
C THR A 61 -3.31 10.17 3.58
N THR A 62 -3.41 11.50 3.49
CA THR A 62 -4.66 12.17 3.13
C THR A 62 -5.20 11.64 1.79
N THR A 63 -4.32 11.48 0.79
CA THR A 63 -4.65 10.95 -0.54
C THR A 63 -5.31 9.58 -0.47
N THR A 64 -4.78 8.65 0.33
CA THR A 64 -5.35 7.31 0.53
C THR A 64 -6.79 7.36 1.01
N ARG A 65 -7.09 8.24 1.98
CA ARG A 65 -8.44 8.35 2.54
C ARG A 65 -9.42 8.89 1.51
N GLU A 66 -8.99 9.82 0.69
CA GLU A 66 -9.82 10.36 -0.40
C GLU A 66 -10.08 9.30 -1.47
N VAL A 67 -9.07 8.52 -1.87
CA VAL A 67 -9.23 7.47 -2.88
C VAL A 67 -10.09 6.30 -2.38
N LEU A 68 -9.90 5.84 -1.13
CA LEU A 68 -10.78 4.83 -0.55
C LEU A 68 -12.23 5.30 -0.40
N ALA A 69 -12.45 6.59 -0.14
CA ALA A 69 -13.80 7.17 -0.10
C ALA A 69 -14.48 7.17 -1.48
N LEU A 70 -13.72 7.03 -2.58
CA LEU A 70 -14.25 6.88 -3.94
C LEU A 70 -14.59 5.42 -4.30
N ASP A 71 -14.40 4.47 -3.38
CA ASP A 71 -14.70 3.04 -3.56
C ASP A 71 -13.97 2.44 -4.79
N VAL A 72 -12.74 2.87 -5.04
CA VAL A 72 -11.93 2.40 -6.17
C VAL A 72 -11.00 1.28 -5.72
N ASP A 73 -11.00 0.16 -6.46
CA ASP A 73 -10.07 -0.94 -6.25
C ASP A 73 -8.63 -0.52 -6.56
N PHE A 74 -7.78 -0.52 -5.54
CA PHE A 74 -6.37 -0.11 -5.67
C PHE A 74 -5.53 -1.09 -6.48
N ASP A 75 -5.93 -2.36 -6.54
CA ASP A 75 -5.24 -3.35 -7.36
C ASP A 75 -5.31 -2.99 -8.86
N ASP A 76 -6.32 -2.21 -9.30
CA ASP A 76 -6.45 -1.72 -10.67
C ASP A 76 -5.61 -0.44 -10.89
N ILE A 77 -5.50 0.43 -9.88
CA ILE A 77 -4.73 1.68 -9.96
C ILE A 77 -3.21 1.42 -9.94
N LEU A 78 -2.75 0.48 -9.12
CA LEU A 78 -1.32 0.15 -8.97
C LEU A 78 -0.69 -0.50 -10.22
N VAL A 79 -1.51 -0.90 -11.20
CA VAL A 79 -1.04 -1.44 -12.49
C VAL A 79 -0.49 -0.32 -13.40
N LEU A 80 -0.83 0.95 -13.15
CA LEU A 80 -0.48 2.07 -14.02
C LEU A 80 0.89 2.71 -13.73
N ASP A 81 1.57 2.35 -12.65
CA ASP A 81 2.87 2.94 -12.28
C ASP A 81 4.09 2.10 -12.73
N VAL A 82 3.86 0.97 -13.42
CA VAL A 82 4.93 0.34 -14.22
C VAL A 82 4.82 0.89 -15.64
N VAL A 83 5.25 2.14 -15.81
CA VAL A 83 5.76 2.54 -17.12
C VAL A 83 7.15 1.96 -17.18
N ASP A 84 7.24 0.76 -17.76
CA ASP A 84 8.50 0.17 -18.20
C ASP A 84 9.10 1.19 -19.20
N ASP A 85 10.00 2.05 -18.71
CA ASP A 85 10.80 2.95 -19.53
C ASP A 85 11.86 2.09 -20.27
N ASP A 86 11.40 1.15 -21.08
CA ASP A 86 12.21 0.53 -22.11
C ASP A 86 11.92 1.26 -23.43
N THR A 87 12.27 2.55 -23.47
CA THR A 87 12.59 3.19 -24.73
C THR A 87 14.04 2.85 -25.07
N THR A 88 14.32 1.59 -25.37
CA THR A 88 15.45 1.24 -26.23
C THR A 88 14.96 1.14 -27.68
N ASP A 89 14.60 2.29 -28.25
CA ASP A 89 14.49 2.44 -29.70
C ASP A 89 15.91 2.46 -30.31
N ALA A 90 16.54 1.29 -30.32
CA ALA A 90 17.70 1.03 -31.15
C ALA A 90 17.20 0.81 -32.58
N VAL A 91 17.08 1.91 -33.33
CA VAL A 91 16.96 1.84 -34.79
C VAL A 91 18.27 1.36 -35.38
N ASP A 92 18.20 0.15 -35.93
CA ASP A 92 19.21 -0.52 -36.74
C ASP A 92 19.39 0.25 -38.07
N GLU A 93 20.63 0.69 -38.38
CA GLU A 93 21.10 0.88 -39.77
C GLU A 93 22.62 0.63 -39.87
#